data_AF-A0A409XUU7-F1
#
_entry.id   AF-A0A409XUU7-F1
#
_cell.length_a   1.000
_cell.length_b   1.000
_cell.length_c   1.000
_cell.angle_alpha   90.00
_cell.angle_beta   90.00
_cell.angle_gamma   90.00
#
_symmetry.space_group_name_H-M   'P 1'
#
loop_
_entity.id
_entity.type
_entity.pdbx_description
1 polymer ?
#
loop_
_entity_poly.entity_id
_entity_poly.type
_entity_poly.pdbx_seq_one_letter_code
_entity_poly.pdbx_strand_id
1 'polypeptide(L)'
;MFQRQGSCRKEQDTRINPFPLVASTRNITKPPRNPTTSEAQQPTNGHQTNFAPHSPRDDTKAMSVASSATQATLEPPQQSWHTTLTAGGQMLSTRPRADTSTSKHSRSFKSMDEGSPLPGNLPPAYNNIPIPDVAIAYSFSQIGTSNAMFVVPRQGAVDTRPLYYVSVGHEPFLPTCLVTSIFRGSSDQDTYVGSFQTTLLQSDNSGQAISIRGSEGRQSDVFKPGTKKKGNQTFDWGDGTMTRIRLQWTCPNWPSAGTFTCRNPVNNHVYAEYSVSSRRLEPKENPLLTVLPIGHSVFDDLVLSILLLERRRLLLLPDTGPHNPLSKKN
;
A
#
# COMPACT_ATOMS: atom_id res chain seq x y z
N MET A 1 10.86 -45.69 -5.96
CA MET A 1 12.34 -45.63 -5.93
C MET A 1 12.80 -45.03 -7.24
N PHE A 2 13.07 -43.72 -7.31
CA PHE A 2 13.62 -43.08 -8.52
C PHE A 2 14.67 -42.05 -8.11
N GLN A 3 15.91 -42.35 -8.47
CA GLN A 3 17.07 -41.46 -8.39
C GLN A 3 16.86 -40.27 -9.33
N ARG A 4 17.04 -39.04 -8.81
CA ARG A 4 17.38 -37.87 -9.61
C ARG A 4 18.77 -37.40 -9.19
N GLN A 5 19.75 -37.62 -10.06
CA GLN A 5 20.96 -36.79 -10.10
C GLN A 5 20.78 -35.78 -11.23
N GLY A 6 21.01 -34.51 -10.92
CA GLY A 6 20.96 -33.39 -11.85
C GLY A 6 21.82 -32.26 -11.31
N SER A 7 23.12 -32.38 -11.55
CA SER A 7 24.18 -31.44 -11.19
C SER A 7 24.07 -30.17 -12.05
N CYS A 8 23.88 -29.01 -11.42
CA CYS A 8 24.01 -27.71 -12.08
C CYS A 8 25.45 -27.20 -11.92
N ARG A 9 26.17 -27.21 -13.04
CA ARG A 9 27.50 -26.62 -13.22
C ARG A 9 27.36 -25.10 -13.18
N LYS A 10 28.09 -24.44 -12.27
CA LYS A 10 28.30 -22.99 -12.26
C LYS A 10 29.43 -22.66 -13.24
N GLU A 11 29.13 -21.87 -14.26
CA GLU A 11 30.14 -21.21 -15.09
C GLU A 11 30.33 -19.79 -14.52
N GLN A 12 31.46 -19.59 -13.85
CA GLN A 12 31.99 -18.28 -13.49
C GLN A 12 32.84 -17.81 -14.67
N ASP A 13 32.41 -16.73 -15.34
CA ASP A 13 33.27 -16.02 -16.26
C ASP A 13 33.57 -14.64 -15.68
N THR A 14 34.81 -14.50 -15.21
CA THR A 14 35.32 -13.31 -14.51
C THR A 14 36.20 -12.57 -15.51
N ARG A 15 35.66 -11.54 -16.17
CA ARG A 15 36.47 -10.64 -17.00
C ARG A 15 36.81 -9.36 -16.26
N ILE A 16 38.13 -9.24 -16.09
CA ILE A 16 38.94 -8.17 -15.54
C ILE A 16 38.80 -6.92 -16.42
N ASN A 17 38.58 -5.76 -15.81
CA ASN A 17 38.86 -4.45 -16.40
C ASN A 17 39.55 -3.57 -15.34
N PRO A 18 40.80 -3.13 -15.55
CA PRO A 18 41.46 -2.17 -14.68
C PRO A 18 41.33 -0.76 -15.26
N PHE A 19 40.63 0.13 -14.56
CA PHE A 19 40.77 1.59 -14.76
C PHE A 19 41.29 2.23 -13.47
N PRO A 20 42.29 3.12 -13.55
CA PRO A 20 42.96 3.67 -12.39
C PRO A 20 42.14 4.77 -11.71
N LEU A 21 42.07 4.68 -10.38
CA LEU A 21 41.58 5.71 -9.48
C LEU A 21 42.52 6.92 -9.49
N VAL A 22 42.06 8.05 -10.03
CA VAL A 22 42.68 9.36 -9.80
C VAL A 22 42.14 9.90 -8.48
N ALA A 23 42.96 9.82 -7.43
CA ALA A 23 42.69 10.43 -6.14
C ALA A 23 42.81 11.97 -6.25
N SER A 24 41.69 12.68 -6.17
CA SER A 24 41.67 14.14 -6.00
C SER A 24 41.36 14.45 -4.54
N THR A 25 42.40 14.61 -3.74
CA THR A 25 42.35 15.14 -2.38
C THR A 25 42.06 16.63 -2.41
N ARG A 26 40.78 17.01 -2.25
CA ARG A 26 40.42 18.38 -1.90
C ARG A 26 40.49 18.56 -0.38
N ASN A 27 41.49 19.32 0.06
CA ASN A 27 41.61 19.84 1.42
C ASN A 27 40.40 20.72 1.73
N ILE A 28 39.59 20.32 2.72
CA ILE A 28 38.55 21.16 3.31
C ILE A 28 39.16 21.88 4.52
N THR A 29 39.50 23.15 4.31
CA THR A 29 39.90 24.10 5.35
C THR A 29 38.70 24.38 6.25
N LYS A 30 38.79 24.00 7.53
CA LYS A 30 37.83 24.39 8.58
C LYS A 30 37.92 25.90 8.84
N PRO A 31 36.78 26.62 8.94
CA PRO A 31 36.79 27.98 9.48
C PRO A 31 36.94 27.97 11.02
N PRO A 32 37.51 29.05 11.61
CA PRO A 32 37.86 29.12 13.02
C PRO A 32 36.63 29.30 13.94
N ARG A 33 36.70 28.66 15.11
CA ARG A 33 35.80 28.89 16.25
C ARG A 33 36.13 30.25 16.88
N ASN A 34 35.14 31.13 16.96
CA ASN A 34 35.18 32.26 17.89
C ASN A 34 34.88 31.79 19.32
N PRO A 35 35.65 32.23 20.32
CA PRO A 35 35.27 32.14 21.72
C PRO A 35 34.37 33.33 22.09
N THR A 36 33.29 33.08 22.81
CA THR A 36 32.57 34.14 23.54
C THR A 36 32.49 33.75 25.00
N THR A 37 33.11 34.63 25.77
CA THR A 37 33.33 34.64 27.20
C THR A 37 32.10 35.14 27.95
N SER A 38 32.02 34.75 29.23
CA SER A 38 31.40 35.46 30.36
C SER A 38 29.87 35.36 30.48
N GLU A 39 29.30 34.58 31.40
CA GLU A 39 29.29 34.71 32.88
C GLU A 39 28.23 35.70 33.37
N ALA A 40 27.14 35.15 33.93
CA ALA A 40 26.31 35.82 34.92
C ALA A 40 25.65 34.75 35.80
N GLN A 41 25.98 34.81 37.09
CA GLN A 41 25.56 33.91 38.15
C GLN A 41 24.17 34.26 38.71
N GLN A 42 23.41 33.21 39.05
CA GLN A 42 22.52 33.06 40.22
C GLN A 42 21.27 33.97 40.39
N PRO A 43 20.27 33.61 41.25
CA PRO A 43 20.27 32.59 42.30
C PRO A 43 19.14 31.55 42.30
N THR A 44 19.45 30.52 43.08
CA THR A 44 18.63 29.46 43.65
C THR A 44 17.39 29.95 44.39
N ASN A 45 16.27 29.27 44.21
CA ASN A 45 15.22 29.17 45.23
C ASN A 45 14.80 27.70 45.35
N GLY A 46 15.14 27.12 46.50
CA GLY A 46 14.56 25.86 46.94
C GLY A 46 13.17 26.09 47.52
N HIS A 47 12.30 25.10 47.40
CA HIS A 47 11.20 24.91 48.35
C HIS A 47 11.00 23.41 48.61
N GLN A 48 11.07 23.09 49.89
CA GLN A 48 10.82 21.80 50.52
C GLN A 48 9.31 21.53 50.66
N THR A 49 9.03 20.31 51.15
CA THR A 49 7.83 19.87 51.89
C THR A 49 6.66 19.42 51.00
N ASN A 50 5.87 18.38 51.30
CA ASN A 50 5.62 17.68 52.56
C ASN A 50 5.08 16.26 52.35
N PHE A 51 5.26 15.46 53.40
CA PHE A 51 4.62 14.18 53.71
C PHE A 51 3.08 14.25 53.73
N ALA A 52 2.39 13.15 53.39
CA ALA A 52 1.66 12.33 54.37
C ALA A 52 0.79 11.21 53.71
N PRO A 53 0.43 10.14 54.47
CA PRO A 53 -0.12 8.89 53.97
C PRO A 53 -1.53 8.51 54.52
N HIS A 54 -2.06 7.38 54.04
CA HIS A 54 -3.06 6.46 54.63
C HIS A 54 -4.48 6.94 54.98
N SER A 55 -5.49 6.19 54.49
CA SER A 55 -6.58 5.61 55.31
C SER A 55 -7.56 4.72 54.52
N PRO A 56 -8.40 3.88 55.19
CA PRO A 56 -8.67 2.49 54.80
C PRO A 56 -10.15 2.17 54.50
N ARG A 57 -10.35 0.88 54.12
CA ARG A 57 -11.53 -0.01 54.27
C ARG A 57 -12.92 0.60 54.45
N ASP A 58 -13.87 0.10 53.64
CA ASP A 58 -15.19 -0.25 54.14
C ASP A 58 -15.73 -1.53 53.49
N ASP A 59 -16.24 -2.41 54.36
CA ASP A 59 -16.97 -3.64 54.09
C ASP A 59 -18.43 -3.33 53.75
N THR A 60 -19.04 -4.00 52.76
CA THR A 60 -20.48 -4.30 52.80
C THR A 60 -20.92 -5.37 51.79
N LYS A 61 -21.22 -6.55 52.37
CA LYS A 61 -22.47 -7.33 52.29
C LYS A 61 -23.05 -7.73 50.92
N ALA A 62 -23.21 -9.04 50.80
CA ALA A 62 -23.88 -9.81 49.76
C ALA A 62 -25.37 -9.48 49.55
N MET A 63 -25.82 -9.63 48.30
CA MET A 63 -27.16 -10.12 47.95
C MET A 63 -27.03 -10.94 46.65
N SER A 64 -27.40 -12.22 46.73
CA SER A 64 -27.57 -13.10 45.58
C SER A 64 -28.93 -12.82 44.94
N VAL A 65 -28.96 -12.70 43.61
CA VAL A 65 -30.20 -12.79 42.85
C VAL A 65 -29.91 -13.67 41.64
N ALA A 66 -30.54 -14.83 41.62
CA ALA A 66 -30.60 -15.72 40.48
C ALA A 66 -31.36 -15.04 39.34
N SER A 67 -30.88 -15.19 38.10
CA SER A 67 -31.68 -14.86 36.92
C SER A 67 -31.37 -15.81 35.78
N SER A 68 -32.46 -16.37 35.29
CA SER A 68 -32.58 -17.55 34.46
C SER A 68 -32.08 -17.33 33.03
N ALA A 69 -31.45 -18.38 32.50
CA ALA A 69 -31.10 -18.50 31.10
C ALA A 69 -32.37 -18.56 30.24
N THR A 70 -32.43 -17.71 29.20
CA THR A 70 -33.32 -17.93 28.06
C THR A 70 -32.42 -18.01 26.82
N GLN A 71 -32.14 -19.24 26.37
CA GLN A 71 -31.47 -19.50 25.10
C GLN A 71 -32.48 -19.26 23.97
N ALA A 72 -32.25 -18.20 23.18
CA ALA A 72 -32.86 -18.05 21.87
C ALA A 72 -31.89 -18.62 20.83
N THR A 73 -32.22 -19.80 20.32
CA THR A 73 -31.57 -20.41 19.15
C THR A 73 -31.95 -19.61 17.91
N LEU A 74 -31.03 -18.77 17.43
CA LEU A 74 -31.13 -18.11 16.13
C LEU A 74 -30.34 -18.93 15.10
N GLU A 75 -31.09 -19.51 14.17
CA GLU A 75 -30.60 -20.20 12.99
C GLU A 75 -29.90 -19.20 12.05
N PRO A 76 -28.67 -19.47 11.57
CA PRO A 76 -28.04 -18.60 10.58
C PRO A 76 -28.68 -18.81 9.19
N PRO A 77 -28.96 -17.74 8.43
CA PRO A 77 -29.50 -17.86 7.09
C PRO A 77 -28.48 -18.51 6.15
N GLN A 78 -28.85 -19.67 5.60
CA GLN A 78 -28.11 -20.33 4.53
C GLN A 78 -28.16 -19.45 3.27
N GLN A 79 -27.09 -18.71 3.00
CA GLN A 79 -26.89 -18.07 1.69
C GLN A 79 -26.26 -19.08 0.74
N SER A 80 -27.09 -19.65 -0.13
CA SER A 80 -26.68 -20.54 -1.23
C SER A 80 -26.00 -19.73 -2.33
N TRP A 81 -24.69 -19.91 -2.50
CA TRP A 81 -23.97 -19.43 -3.67
C TRP A 81 -24.15 -20.43 -4.82
N HIS A 82 -25.17 -20.24 -5.65
CA HIS A 82 -25.26 -20.93 -6.94
C HIS A 82 -24.48 -20.11 -7.97
N THR A 83 -23.19 -20.42 -8.13
CA THR A 83 -22.41 -19.98 -9.28
C THR A 83 -22.83 -20.81 -10.48
N THR A 84 -23.63 -20.23 -11.37
CA THR A 84 -23.94 -20.82 -12.67
C THR A 84 -22.68 -20.81 -13.54
N LEU A 85 -21.92 -21.90 -13.48
CA LEU A 85 -20.86 -22.20 -14.44
C LEU A 85 -21.52 -22.62 -15.76
N THR A 86 -21.55 -21.70 -16.72
CA THR A 86 -21.85 -22.02 -18.12
C THR A 86 -20.67 -22.77 -18.71
N ALA A 87 -20.71 -24.10 -18.57
CA ALA A 87 -19.84 -25.03 -19.27
C ALA A 87 -20.52 -25.46 -20.58
N GLY A 88 -19.89 -25.20 -21.72
CA GLY A 88 -20.32 -25.74 -23.00
C GLY A 88 -19.31 -25.42 -24.10
N GLY A 89 -18.56 -26.44 -24.53
CA GLY A 89 -17.65 -26.31 -25.68
C GLY A 89 -16.59 -27.40 -25.74
N GLN A 90 -16.96 -28.53 -26.32
CA GLN A 90 -16.23 -29.80 -26.29
C GLN A 90 -14.86 -29.77 -26.99
N MET A 91 -13.96 -30.61 -26.46
CA MET A 91 -12.79 -31.14 -27.14
C MET A 91 -13.18 -32.02 -28.33
N LEU A 92 -12.48 -31.84 -29.45
CA LEU A 92 -12.17 -32.92 -30.38
C LEU A 92 -10.70 -32.78 -30.80
N SER A 93 -9.94 -33.79 -30.37
CA SER A 93 -8.54 -34.04 -30.67
C SER A 93 -8.45 -34.80 -31.99
N THR A 94 -7.68 -34.26 -32.94
CA THR A 94 -7.04 -35.04 -34.01
C THR A 94 -5.75 -34.35 -34.44
N ARG A 95 -4.60 -34.96 -34.11
CA ARG A 95 -3.34 -34.78 -34.83
C ARG A 95 -3.51 -35.35 -36.25
N PRO A 96 -2.82 -34.83 -37.27
CA PRO A 96 -1.58 -35.52 -37.66
C PRO A 96 -0.48 -34.65 -38.32
N ARG A 97 0.72 -35.27 -38.30
CA ARG A 97 1.82 -35.27 -39.29
C ARG A 97 2.51 -33.96 -39.71
N ALA A 98 3.83 -34.00 -39.52
CA ALA A 98 4.81 -33.21 -40.23
C ALA A 98 4.74 -33.49 -41.73
N ASP A 99 4.81 -32.42 -42.53
CA ASP A 99 5.42 -32.44 -43.86
C ASP A 99 6.07 -31.09 -44.16
N THR A 100 7.31 -31.19 -44.60
CA THR A 100 8.21 -30.13 -45.04
C THR A 100 7.75 -29.62 -46.40
N SER A 101 7.53 -28.31 -46.55
CA SER A 101 7.28 -27.69 -47.86
C SER A 101 7.80 -26.26 -47.90
N THR A 102 8.99 -26.13 -48.47
CA THR A 102 9.64 -24.89 -48.88
C THR A 102 8.88 -24.29 -50.06
N SER A 103 8.14 -23.20 -49.85
CA SER A 103 7.52 -22.42 -50.94
C SER A 103 8.04 -20.98 -50.92
N LYS A 104 8.96 -20.71 -51.85
CA LYS A 104 9.39 -19.37 -52.24
C LYS A 104 8.32 -18.76 -53.14
N HIS A 105 7.52 -17.84 -52.63
CA HIS A 105 6.69 -16.96 -53.46
C HIS A 105 6.96 -15.50 -53.11
N SER A 106 7.92 -14.93 -53.84
CA SER A 106 8.08 -13.49 -54.01
C SER A 106 6.89 -12.98 -54.81
N ARG A 107 5.91 -12.40 -54.12
CA ARG A 107 4.86 -11.59 -54.76
C ARG A 107 5.31 -10.14 -54.71
N SER A 108 5.79 -9.67 -55.86
CA SER A 108 5.97 -8.26 -56.17
C SER A 108 4.59 -7.58 -56.15
N PHE A 109 4.31 -6.84 -55.09
CA PHE A 109 3.14 -5.98 -55.02
C PHE A 109 3.47 -4.68 -55.76
N LYS A 110 2.77 -4.48 -56.88
CA LYS A 110 2.78 -3.23 -57.64
C LYS A 110 2.29 -2.09 -56.75
N SER A 111 3.17 -1.14 -56.51
CA SER A 111 2.89 0.19 -55.99
C SER A 111 1.93 0.91 -56.93
N MET A 112 0.69 1.13 -56.50
CA MET A 112 -0.20 2.15 -57.05
C MET A 112 -0.12 3.39 -56.16
N ASP A 113 0.59 4.37 -56.69
CA ASP A 113 0.17 5.76 -56.85
C ASP A 113 -0.83 6.35 -55.84
N GLU A 114 -0.28 7.23 -55.01
CA GLU A 114 -0.68 8.65 -54.95
C GLU A 114 -2.18 8.95 -54.75
N GLY A 115 -2.69 8.52 -53.60
CA GLY A 115 -3.93 9.04 -53.01
C GLY A 115 -3.63 10.17 -52.01
N SER A 116 -4.13 11.37 -52.32
CA SER A 116 -4.26 12.59 -51.50
C SER A 116 -4.03 12.42 -49.98
N PRO A 117 -3.13 13.22 -49.34
CA PRO A 117 -2.97 13.21 -47.89
C PRO A 117 -4.24 13.77 -47.25
N LEU A 118 -5.13 12.88 -46.82
CA LEU A 118 -6.17 13.22 -45.84
C LEU A 118 -5.48 13.95 -44.68
N PRO A 119 -5.97 15.13 -44.24
CA PRO A 119 -5.44 15.78 -43.05
C PRO A 119 -5.50 14.77 -41.91
N GLY A 120 -4.30 14.31 -41.54
CA GLY A 120 -4.13 13.23 -40.59
C GLY A 120 -4.76 13.64 -39.28
N ASN A 121 -5.94 13.09 -38.99
CA ASN A 121 -6.52 13.05 -37.67
C ASN A 121 -5.58 12.18 -36.81
N LEU A 122 -4.44 12.76 -36.43
CA LEU A 122 -3.58 12.21 -35.41
C LEU A 122 -4.49 12.01 -34.20
N PRO A 123 -4.57 10.80 -33.64
CA PRO A 123 -5.33 10.60 -32.42
C PRO A 123 -4.85 11.63 -31.40
N PRO A 124 -5.75 12.27 -30.64
CA PRO A 124 -5.37 13.26 -29.64
C PRO A 124 -4.18 12.70 -28.86
N ALA A 125 -3.09 13.45 -28.79
CA ALA A 125 -1.88 12.98 -28.12
C ALA A 125 -2.19 12.84 -26.62
N TYR A 126 -2.70 11.69 -26.19
CA TYR A 126 -3.10 11.39 -24.82
C TYR A 126 -1.91 11.24 -23.86
N ASN A 127 -0.68 11.45 -24.34
CA ASN A 127 0.52 11.02 -23.61
C ASN A 127 1.05 12.02 -22.57
N ASN A 128 0.52 13.24 -22.50
CA ASN A 128 0.96 14.22 -21.51
C ASN A 128 -0.25 14.79 -20.78
N ILE A 129 -0.74 14.08 -19.76
CA ILE A 129 -1.63 14.69 -18.78
C ILE A 129 -0.78 15.75 -18.05
N PRO A 130 -1.15 17.04 -18.12
CA PRO A 130 -0.41 18.09 -17.42
C PRO A 130 -0.37 17.77 -15.93
N ILE A 131 0.81 17.92 -15.31
CA ILE A 131 0.92 17.82 -13.86
C ILE A 131 0.07 18.96 -13.28
N PRO A 132 -0.86 18.67 -12.35
CA PRO A 132 -1.68 19.72 -11.75
C PRO A 132 -0.83 20.71 -10.97
N ASP A 133 -1.06 22.02 -11.17
CA ASP A 133 -0.40 23.08 -10.41
C ASP A 133 -0.95 23.24 -8.98
N VAL A 134 -2.08 22.59 -8.70
CA VAL A 134 -2.78 22.63 -7.41
C VAL A 134 -2.89 21.24 -6.81
N ALA A 135 -3.04 21.18 -5.49
CA ALA A 135 -3.30 19.92 -4.80
C ALA A 135 -4.67 19.36 -5.21
N ILE A 136 -4.74 18.06 -5.46
CA ILE A 136 -5.99 17.37 -5.83
C ILE A 136 -6.34 16.36 -4.74
N ALA A 137 -7.59 16.40 -4.30
CA ALA A 137 -8.13 15.44 -3.36
C ALA A 137 -8.78 14.27 -4.12
N TYR A 138 -8.39 13.05 -3.77
CA TYR A 138 -8.87 11.80 -4.34
C TYR A 138 -9.64 11.00 -3.30
N SER A 139 -10.75 10.41 -3.72
CA SER A 139 -11.60 9.56 -2.90
C SER A 139 -11.54 8.11 -3.37
N PHE A 140 -11.68 7.18 -2.43
CA PHE A 140 -11.76 5.75 -2.69
C PHE A 140 -13.24 5.35 -2.69
N SER A 141 -13.81 5.17 -3.87
CA SER A 141 -15.25 4.93 -4.06
C SER A 141 -15.51 3.48 -4.44
N GLN A 142 -16.29 2.76 -3.63
CA GLN A 142 -16.63 1.36 -3.90
C GLN A 142 -17.52 1.23 -5.13
N ILE A 143 -17.32 0.17 -5.92
CA ILE A 143 -18.05 -0.10 -7.16
C ILE A 143 -19.15 -1.12 -6.89
N GLY A 144 -20.38 -0.63 -6.66
CA GLY A 144 -21.55 -1.49 -6.43
C GLY A 144 -21.33 -2.50 -5.29
N THR A 145 -21.68 -3.76 -5.51
CA THR A 145 -21.51 -4.88 -4.56
C THR A 145 -20.20 -5.65 -4.74
N SER A 146 -19.31 -5.18 -5.62
CA SER A 146 -18.07 -5.87 -5.93
C SER A 146 -16.98 -5.59 -4.88
N ASN A 147 -16.00 -6.49 -4.77
CA ASN A 147 -14.78 -6.27 -3.98
C ASN A 147 -13.78 -5.35 -4.72
N ALA A 148 -14.29 -4.28 -5.33
CA ALA A 148 -13.50 -3.34 -6.10
C ALA A 148 -13.88 -1.89 -5.78
N MET A 149 -12.94 -0.98 -6.01
CA MET A 149 -13.11 0.46 -5.81
C MET A 149 -12.34 1.25 -6.85
N PHE A 150 -12.82 2.46 -7.12
CA PHE A 150 -12.12 3.45 -7.91
C PHE A 150 -11.39 4.46 -7.02
N VAL A 151 -10.24 4.90 -7.49
CA VAL A 151 -9.61 6.15 -7.02
C VAL A 151 -10.02 7.25 -8.00
N VAL A 152 -10.91 8.13 -7.55
CA VAL A 152 -11.47 9.23 -8.35
C VAL A 152 -11.14 10.58 -7.74
N PRO A 153 -10.83 11.61 -8.55
CA PRO A 153 -10.79 12.99 -8.08
C PRO A 153 -12.12 13.38 -7.41
N ARG A 154 -12.06 14.18 -6.34
CA ARG A 154 -13.26 14.69 -5.67
C ARG A 154 -14.03 15.64 -6.61
N GLN A 155 -15.34 15.76 -6.35
CA GLN A 155 -16.21 16.71 -7.05
C GLN A 155 -15.59 18.12 -7.07
N GLY A 156 -15.58 18.75 -8.24
CA GLY A 156 -14.95 20.05 -8.48
C GLY A 156 -13.61 19.98 -9.22
N ALA A 157 -13.02 18.79 -9.39
CA ALA A 157 -11.89 18.60 -10.28
C ALA A 157 -12.32 18.74 -11.77
N VAL A 158 -11.42 19.25 -12.61
CA VAL A 158 -11.65 19.41 -14.06
C VAL A 158 -11.85 18.05 -14.74
N ASP A 159 -11.13 17.03 -14.28
CA ASP A 159 -11.29 15.65 -14.71
C ASP A 159 -11.83 14.83 -13.53
N THR A 160 -12.94 14.13 -13.72
CA THR A 160 -13.57 13.28 -12.71
C THR A 160 -13.47 11.80 -13.06
N ARG A 161 -12.71 11.43 -14.10
CA ARG A 161 -12.57 10.04 -14.52
C ARG A 161 -11.80 9.22 -13.47
N PRO A 162 -12.12 7.93 -13.30
CA PRO A 162 -11.32 7.02 -12.49
C PRO A 162 -9.87 6.96 -12.97
N LEU A 163 -8.94 7.16 -12.03
CA LEU A 163 -7.50 7.09 -12.27
C LEU A 163 -6.94 5.72 -11.97
N TYR A 164 -7.52 5.03 -10.99
CA TYR A 164 -7.14 3.69 -10.64
C TYR A 164 -8.37 2.83 -10.38
N TYR A 165 -8.29 1.60 -10.87
CA TYR A 165 -9.16 0.50 -10.51
C TYR A 165 -8.41 -0.39 -9.52
N VAL A 166 -9.01 -0.60 -8.35
CA VAL A 166 -8.45 -1.45 -7.28
C VAL A 166 -9.41 -2.60 -7.03
N SER A 167 -8.92 -3.83 -7.15
CA SER A 167 -9.71 -5.04 -6.91
C SER A 167 -9.11 -5.87 -5.79
N VAL A 168 -9.96 -6.51 -5.00
CA VAL A 168 -9.56 -7.44 -3.95
C VAL A 168 -10.16 -8.82 -4.26
N GLY A 169 -9.30 -9.80 -4.46
CA GLY A 169 -9.66 -11.21 -4.67
C GLY A 169 -9.16 -12.11 -3.55
N HIS A 170 -9.59 -13.37 -3.56
CA HIS A 170 -9.01 -14.42 -2.71
C HIS A 170 -8.06 -15.26 -3.54
N GLU A 171 -6.98 -15.74 -2.92
CA GLU A 171 -6.15 -16.77 -3.53
C GLU A 171 -6.92 -18.12 -3.50
N PRO A 172 -7.18 -18.78 -4.65
CA PRO A 172 -8.06 -19.95 -4.70
C PRO A 172 -7.61 -21.12 -3.81
N PHE A 173 -6.30 -21.24 -3.59
CA PHE A 173 -5.71 -22.30 -2.77
C PHE A 173 -5.47 -21.89 -1.31
N LEU A 174 -5.68 -20.62 -0.99
CA LEU A 174 -5.49 -20.09 0.35
C LEU A 174 -6.56 -19.02 0.64
N PRO A 175 -7.78 -19.42 1.04
CA PRO A 175 -8.90 -18.48 1.21
C PRO A 175 -8.65 -17.37 2.23
N THR A 176 -7.72 -17.57 3.16
CA THR A 176 -7.29 -16.56 4.16
C THR A 176 -6.33 -15.53 3.59
N CYS A 177 -5.84 -15.73 2.37
CA CYS A 177 -4.98 -14.81 1.64
C CYS A 177 -5.82 -13.99 0.65
N LEU A 178 -5.85 -12.68 0.86
CA LEU A 178 -6.42 -11.72 -0.06
C LEU A 178 -5.34 -11.18 -1.00
N VAL A 179 -5.67 -11.01 -2.27
CA VAL A 179 -4.81 -10.35 -3.25
C VAL A 179 -5.45 -9.02 -3.60
N THR A 180 -4.77 -7.91 -3.29
CA THR A 180 -5.18 -6.57 -3.73
C THR A 180 -4.38 -6.22 -4.97
N SER A 181 -5.06 -5.97 -6.09
CA SER A 181 -4.46 -5.62 -7.38
C SER A 181 -4.89 -4.21 -7.81
N ILE A 182 -3.97 -3.47 -8.41
CA ILE A 182 -4.14 -2.07 -8.77
C ILE A 182 -3.79 -1.88 -10.25
N PHE A 183 -4.68 -1.22 -10.97
CA PHE A 183 -4.57 -0.90 -12.39
C PHE A 183 -4.79 0.60 -12.60
N ARG A 184 -4.04 1.24 -13.50
CA ARG A 184 -4.28 2.64 -13.90
C ARG A 184 -5.43 2.69 -14.87
N GLY A 185 -6.55 3.30 -14.50
CA GLY A 185 -7.72 3.45 -15.35
C GLY A 185 -9.00 3.07 -14.61
N SER A 186 -9.92 2.47 -15.35
CA SER A 186 -11.29 2.17 -14.89
C SER A 186 -11.63 0.68 -14.94
N SER A 187 -10.68 -0.16 -15.32
CA SER A 187 -10.88 -1.61 -15.46
C SER A 187 -9.63 -2.39 -15.06
N ASP A 188 -9.79 -3.70 -14.94
CA ASP A 188 -8.69 -4.67 -14.75
C ASP A 188 -7.91 -4.97 -16.03
N GLN A 189 -8.38 -4.49 -17.19
CA GLN A 189 -7.69 -4.62 -18.49
C GLN A 189 -6.69 -3.48 -18.73
N ASP A 190 -6.70 -2.46 -17.88
CA ASP A 190 -5.82 -1.31 -18.03
C ASP A 190 -4.38 -1.60 -17.53
N THR A 191 -3.54 -0.57 -17.43
CA THR A 191 -2.12 -0.75 -17.11
C THR A 191 -1.93 -1.22 -15.67
N TYR A 192 -1.42 -2.43 -15.50
CA TYR A 192 -1.08 -2.99 -14.19
C TYR A 192 -0.02 -2.15 -13.46
N VAL A 193 -0.32 -1.76 -12.22
CA VAL A 193 0.57 -0.96 -11.36
C VAL A 193 1.33 -1.87 -10.40
N GLY A 194 0.61 -2.79 -9.75
CA GLY A 194 1.14 -3.65 -8.73
C GLY A 194 0.05 -4.40 -7.98
N SER A 195 0.46 -5.32 -7.14
CA SER A 195 -0.44 -6.06 -6.25
C SER A 195 0.28 -6.45 -4.97
N PHE A 196 -0.48 -6.73 -3.93
CA PHE A 196 0.07 -7.26 -2.68
C PHE A 196 -0.88 -8.26 -2.05
N GLN A 197 -0.30 -9.26 -1.38
CA GLN A 197 -1.04 -10.28 -0.66
C GLN A 197 -1.33 -9.86 0.77
N THR A 198 -2.39 -10.35 1.39
CA THR A 198 -2.58 -10.20 2.83
C THR A 198 -3.23 -11.42 3.43
N THR A 199 -2.52 -12.06 4.35
CA THR A 199 -3.02 -13.21 5.09
C THR A 199 -3.74 -12.72 6.35
N LEU A 200 -5.04 -12.98 6.45
CA LEU A 200 -5.89 -12.53 7.57
C LEU A 200 -5.47 -13.08 8.94
N LEU A 201 -4.83 -14.26 8.97
CA LEU A 201 -4.43 -14.95 10.20
C LEU A 201 -3.00 -14.60 10.65
N GLN A 202 -2.23 -13.89 9.82
CA GLN A 202 -0.85 -13.52 10.14
C GLN A 202 -0.80 -12.04 10.47
N SER A 203 -0.43 -11.73 11.71
CA SER A 203 -0.19 -10.36 12.15
C SER A 203 1.12 -9.78 11.60
N ASP A 204 2.03 -10.63 11.13
CA ASP A 204 3.30 -10.22 10.56
C ASP A 204 3.26 -10.24 9.03
N ASN A 205 3.59 -9.10 8.42
CA ASN A 205 3.67 -8.99 6.96
C ASN A 205 5.01 -9.53 6.41
N SER A 206 5.78 -10.28 7.20
CA SER A 206 7.18 -10.63 6.91
C SER A 206 7.33 -11.59 5.72
N GLY A 207 6.31 -12.40 5.45
CA GLY A 207 6.27 -13.36 4.35
C GLY A 207 5.34 -12.99 3.19
N GLN A 208 4.64 -11.86 3.26
CA GLN A 208 3.61 -11.54 2.27
C GLN A 208 4.25 -10.96 1.00
N ALA A 209 3.83 -11.47 -0.15
CA ALA A 209 4.34 -11.02 -1.45
C ALA A 209 3.80 -9.64 -1.84
N ILE A 210 4.61 -8.91 -2.60
CA ILE A 210 4.27 -7.67 -3.28
C ILE A 210 4.86 -7.68 -4.69
N SER A 211 4.10 -7.19 -5.65
CA SER A 211 4.55 -6.93 -7.02
C SER A 211 4.37 -5.46 -7.34
N ILE A 212 5.39 -4.83 -7.89
CA ILE A 212 5.41 -3.41 -8.27
C ILE A 212 5.97 -3.32 -9.68
N ARG A 213 5.15 -2.87 -10.63
CA ARG A 213 5.53 -2.72 -12.05
C ARG A 213 6.20 -3.98 -12.63
N GLY A 214 5.67 -5.15 -12.28
CA GLY A 214 6.18 -6.46 -12.72
C GLY A 214 7.40 -6.99 -11.97
N SER A 215 7.95 -6.24 -11.01
CA SER A 215 8.99 -6.75 -10.10
C SER A 215 8.34 -7.33 -8.85
N GLU A 216 8.70 -8.55 -8.47
CA GLU A 216 8.19 -9.23 -7.28
C GLU A 216 9.20 -9.18 -6.13
N GLY A 217 8.69 -9.08 -4.90
CA GLY A 217 9.49 -9.19 -3.68
C GLY A 217 8.62 -9.33 -2.44
N ARG A 218 9.19 -9.07 -1.27
CA ARG A 218 8.49 -9.17 0.01
C ARG A 218 8.01 -7.81 0.47
N GLN A 219 6.83 -7.78 1.08
CA GLN A 219 6.31 -6.56 1.70
C GLN A 219 7.23 -6.00 2.78
N SER A 220 7.89 -6.86 3.56
CA SER A 220 8.85 -6.44 4.58
C SER A 220 10.03 -5.66 4.01
N ASP A 221 10.35 -5.88 2.74
CA ASP A 221 11.52 -5.27 2.11
C ASP A 221 11.17 -3.86 1.66
N VAL A 222 9.97 -3.68 1.08
CA VAL A 222 9.51 -2.40 0.53
C VAL A 222 8.77 -1.53 1.57
N PHE A 223 8.01 -2.10 2.49
CA PHE A 223 7.16 -1.35 3.42
C PHE A 223 7.51 -1.67 4.89
N LYS A 224 8.33 -0.79 5.47
CA LYS A 224 8.96 -1.01 6.78
C LYS A 224 8.35 -0.11 7.85
N PRO A 225 8.01 -0.65 9.04
CA PRO A 225 7.69 0.19 10.18
C PRO A 225 8.95 0.94 10.60
N GLY A 226 8.86 2.26 10.68
CA GLY A 226 9.91 3.13 11.18
C GLY A 226 9.80 3.39 12.69
N THR A 227 10.21 4.58 13.10
CA THR A 227 10.25 4.99 14.51
C THR A 227 8.86 5.12 15.13
N LYS A 228 8.74 4.73 16.41
CA LYS A 228 7.54 4.93 17.24
C LYS A 228 7.86 5.88 18.39
N LYS A 229 7.18 7.02 18.48
CA LYS A 229 7.38 8.03 19.54
C LYS A 229 6.06 8.66 19.98
N LYS A 230 5.69 8.49 21.25
CA LYS A 230 4.49 9.11 21.86
C LYS A 230 3.20 8.92 21.04
N GLY A 231 2.95 7.71 20.54
CA GLY A 231 1.78 7.42 19.69
C GLY A 231 1.95 7.77 18.21
N ASN A 232 2.99 8.52 17.84
CA ASN A 232 3.34 8.73 16.44
C ASN A 232 4.11 7.52 15.91
N GLN A 233 3.74 7.06 14.72
CA GLN A 233 4.40 5.96 14.01
C GLN A 233 4.82 6.45 12.62
N THR A 234 6.04 6.11 12.21
CA THR A 234 6.46 6.28 10.81
C THR A 234 6.45 4.97 10.05
N PHE A 235 6.28 5.03 8.74
CA PHE A 235 6.42 3.91 7.81
C PHE A 235 7.23 4.35 6.61
N ASP A 236 8.25 3.58 6.27
CA ASP A 236 9.09 3.83 5.11
C ASP A 236 8.64 2.94 3.95
N TRP A 237 8.49 3.55 2.78
CA TRP A 237 8.19 2.89 1.51
C TRP A 237 9.39 3.00 0.57
N GLY A 238 9.77 1.86 0.02
CA GLY A 238 10.87 1.70 -0.92
C GLY A 238 12.18 1.32 -0.27
N ASP A 239 12.93 0.45 -0.94
CA ASP A 239 14.22 -0.08 -0.51
C ASP A 239 15.36 0.24 -1.49
N GLY A 240 15.03 0.84 -2.63
CA GLY A 240 15.96 1.12 -3.72
C GLY A 240 16.14 -0.03 -4.72
N THR A 241 15.63 -1.23 -4.43
CA THR A 241 15.73 -2.39 -5.33
C THR A 241 14.48 -2.55 -6.18
N MET A 242 13.30 -2.54 -5.55
CA MET A 242 12.02 -2.66 -6.26
C MET A 242 11.45 -1.30 -6.67
N THR A 243 11.65 -0.28 -5.82
CA THR A 243 11.20 1.08 -6.11
C THR A 243 12.38 2.04 -6.10
N ARG A 244 12.44 2.89 -7.13
CA ARG A 244 13.38 4.01 -7.19
C ARG A 244 12.98 5.15 -6.25
N ILE A 245 11.71 5.20 -5.87
CA ILE A 245 11.12 6.26 -5.07
C ILE A 245 11.13 5.84 -3.60
N ARG A 246 11.57 6.75 -2.74
CA ARG A 246 11.49 6.61 -1.28
C ARG A 246 10.42 7.54 -0.74
N LEU A 247 9.47 6.97 0.00
CA LEU A 247 8.42 7.73 0.70
C LEU A 247 8.49 7.41 2.19
N GLN A 248 8.09 8.38 3.01
CA GLN A 248 7.93 8.19 4.45
C GLN A 248 6.58 8.73 4.88
N TRP A 249 5.74 7.84 5.42
CA TRP A 249 4.46 8.18 6.02
C TRP A 249 4.65 8.48 7.50
N THR A 250 4.15 9.62 7.96
CA THR A 250 4.08 9.99 9.37
C THR A 250 2.64 9.94 9.83
N CYS A 251 2.37 9.08 10.81
CA CYS A 251 1.03 8.79 11.27
C CYS A 251 0.90 9.20 12.75
N PRO A 252 0.36 10.39 13.05
CA PRO A 252 0.08 10.77 14.43
C PRO A 252 -1.01 9.86 15.01
N ASN A 253 -0.89 9.53 16.31
CA ASN A 253 -1.87 8.73 17.05
C ASN A 253 -2.16 7.33 16.46
N TRP A 254 -1.21 6.70 15.78
CA TRP A 254 -1.37 5.38 15.16
C TRP A 254 -1.79 4.31 16.18
N PRO A 255 -2.77 3.41 15.87
CA PRO A 255 -3.47 3.20 14.59
C PRO A 255 -4.81 3.96 14.46
N SER A 256 -5.01 5.01 15.26
CA SER A 256 -6.25 5.78 15.28
C SER A 256 -6.46 6.56 13.98
N ALA A 257 -7.68 7.03 13.81
CA ALA A 257 -8.04 7.98 12.76
C ALA A 257 -7.28 9.31 12.90
N GLY A 258 -7.11 10.03 11.79
CA GLY A 258 -6.31 11.25 11.70
C GLY A 258 -5.79 11.49 10.29
N THR A 259 -4.93 12.49 10.16
CA THR A 259 -4.26 12.83 8.90
C THR A 259 -2.83 12.29 8.92
N PHE A 260 -2.49 11.47 7.94
CA PHE A 260 -1.16 10.91 7.73
C PHE A 260 -0.45 11.68 6.62
N THR A 261 0.80 12.07 6.85
CA THR A 261 1.55 12.89 5.90
C THR A 261 2.63 12.04 5.22
N CYS A 262 2.66 12.06 3.88
CA CYS A 262 3.69 11.43 3.08
C CYS A 262 4.74 12.46 2.67
N ARG A 263 6.02 12.14 2.90
CA ARG A 263 7.14 12.98 2.51
C ARG A 263 8.27 12.19 1.88
N ASN A 264 9.14 12.88 1.15
CA ASN A 264 10.43 12.35 0.78
C ASN A 264 11.39 12.43 1.98
N PRO A 265 12.01 11.32 2.42
CA PRO A 265 12.91 11.35 3.57
C PRO A 265 14.22 12.12 3.33
N VAL A 266 14.59 12.38 2.07
CA VAL A 266 15.86 13.03 1.70
C VAL A 266 15.74 14.56 1.72
N ASN A 267 14.70 15.11 1.09
CA ASN A 267 14.51 16.57 0.95
C ASN A 267 13.32 17.11 1.76
N ASN A 268 12.60 16.24 2.49
CA ASN A 268 11.43 16.59 3.31
C ASN A 268 10.28 17.26 2.53
N HIS A 269 10.23 17.13 1.21
CA HIS A 269 9.08 17.57 0.41
C HIS A 269 7.85 16.72 0.74
N VAL A 270 6.71 17.37 0.95
CA VAL A 270 5.43 16.70 1.17
C VAL A 270 4.83 16.33 -0.18
N TYR A 271 4.52 15.05 -0.36
CA TYR A 271 3.89 14.54 -1.58
C TYR A 271 2.37 14.44 -1.45
N ALA A 272 1.89 14.03 -0.28
CA ALA A 272 0.48 13.80 -0.07
C ALA A 272 0.10 13.82 1.42
N GLU A 273 -1.19 13.97 1.66
CA GLU A 273 -1.85 13.81 2.95
C GLU A 273 -3.00 12.82 2.80
N TYR A 274 -3.13 11.90 3.73
CA TYR A 274 -4.20 10.91 3.75
C TYR A 274 -5.01 11.05 5.03
N SER A 275 -6.28 11.40 4.90
CA SER A 275 -7.19 11.57 6.02
C SER A 275 -8.08 10.35 6.15
N VAL A 276 -8.07 9.75 7.33
CA VAL A 276 -8.94 8.64 7.71
C VAL A 276 -9.87 9.06 8.83
N SER A 277 -11.15 8.83 8.64
CA SER A 277 -12.17 9.16 9.65
C SER A 277 -12.32 8.05 10.68
N SER A 278 -12.73 8.44 11.89
CA SER A 278 -12.94 7.50 12.99
C SER A 278 -14.08 6.55 12.65
N ARG A 279 -13.88 5.24 12.89
CA ARG A 279 -14.93 4.23 12.66
C ARG A 279 -16.18 4.43 13.52
N ARG A 280 -16.09 5.24 14.58
CA ARG A 280 -17.16 5.42 15.58
C ARG A 280 -18.12 6.56 15.24
N LEU A 281 -17.80 7.38 14.24
CA LEU A 281 -18.61 8.53 13.86
C LEU A 281 -19.44 8.17 12.62
N GLU A 282 -20.76 8.26 12.74
CA GLU A 282 -21.70 8.26 11.63
C GLU A 282 -22.10 9.72 11.33
N PRO A 283 -22.16 10.14 10.05
CA PRO A 283 -21.89 9.37 8.84
C PRO A 283 -20.40 9.06 8.64
N LYS A 284 -20.08 7.83 8.25
CA LYS A 284 -18.71 7.41 7.94
C LYS A 284 -18.20 8.13 6.68
N GLU A 285 -17.35 9.13 6.87
CA GLU A 285 -16.67 9.78 5.76
C GLU A 285 -15.70 8.81 5.06
N ASN A 286 -15.67 8.88 3.73
CA ASN A 286 -14.74 8.10 2.93
C ASN A 286 -13.30 8.62 3.13
N PRO A 287 -12.30 7.72 3.15
CA PRO A 287 -10.91 8.14 3.25
C PRO A 287 -10.54 9.03 2.06
N LEU A 288 -9.73 10.06 2.33
CA LEU A 288 -9.37 11.09 1.37
C LEU A 288 -7.86 11.18 1.23
N LEU A 289 -7.34 11.04 0.01
CA LEU A 289 -5.94 11.23 -0.33
C LEU A 289 -5.77 12.55 -1.07
N THR A 290 -5.16 13.55 -0.44
CA THR A 290 -4.79 14.82 -1.08
C THR A 290 -3.36 14.75 -1.58
N VAL A 291 -3.15 14.82 -2.89
CA VAL A 291 -1.82 14.77 -3.51
C VAL A 291 -1.41 16.18 -3.94
N LEU A 292 -0.24 16.63 -3.49
CA LEU A 292 0.34 17.90 -3.89
C LEU A 292 0.88 17.81 -5.33
N PRO A 293 1.08 18.93 -6.05
CA PRO A 293 1.60 18.95 -7.42
C PRO A 293 2.79 18.00 -7.65
N ILE A 294 3.82 18.11 -6.81
CA ILE A 294 5.04 17.29 -6.91
C ILE A 294 4.79 15.80 -6.63
N GLY A 295 3.75 15.45 -5.87
CA GLY A 295 3.35 14.08 -5.55
C GLY A 295 2.75 13.31 -6.73
N HIS A 296 2.21 14.00 -7.75
CA HIS A 296 1.60 13.34 -8.90
C HIS A 296 2.62 12.53 -9.72
N SER A 297 3.89 12.90 -9.68
CA SER A 297 4.98 12.15 -10.32
C SER A 297 5.25 10.78 -9.68
N VAL A 298 4.79 10.57 -8.45
CA VAL A 298 4.98 9.34 -7.66
C VAL A 298 3.65 8.70 -7.26
N PHE A 299 2.58 8.99 -8.01
CA PHE A 299 1.21 8.66 -7.60
C PHE A 299 0.95 7.14 -7.47
N ASP A 300 1.53 6.32 -8.36
CA ASP A 300 1.43 4.85 -8.23
C ASP A 300 1.91 4.35 -6.87
N ASP A 301 3.08 4.85 -6.44
CA ASP A 301 3.73 4.49 -5.19
C ASP A 301 2.92 5.01 -3.99
N LEU A 302 2.28 6.18 -4.12
CA LEU A 302 1.35 6.70 -3.12
C LEU A 302 0.13 5.79 -2.96
N VAL A 303 -0.51 5.36 -4.05
CA VAL A 303 -1.70 4.49 -4.02
C VAL A 303 -1.36 3.12 -3.43
N LEU A 304 -0.25 2.50 -3.87
CA LEU A 304 0.21 1.22 -3.31
C LEU A 304 0.51 1.32 -1.81
N SER A 305 1.33 2.31 -1.42
CA SER A 305 1.76 2.47 -0.03
C SER A 305 0.60 2.82 0.90
N ILE A 306 -0.38 3.61 0.45
CA ILE A 306 -1.52 3.98 1.29
C ILE A 306 -2.50 2.83 1.51
N LEU A 307 -2.69 1.97 0.50
CA LEU A 307 -3.52 0.76 0.65
C LEU A 307 -2.87 -0.24 1.63
N LEU A 308 -1.55 -0.41 1.59
CA LEU A 308 -0.81 -1.21 2.57
C LEU A 308 -0.87 -0.61 3.98
N LEU A 309 -0.71 0.72 4.08
CA LEU A 309 -0.83 1.43 5.35
C LEU A 309 -2.21 1.22 5.95
N GLU A 310 -3.27 1.46 5.18
CA GLU A 310 -4.64 1.29 5.64
C GLU A 310 -4.92 -0.16 6.03
N ARG A 311 -4.49 -1.13 5.20
CA ARG A 311 -4.63 -2.56 5.54
C ARG A 311 -4.00 -2.89 6.88
N ARG A 312 -2.77 -2.43 7.13
CA ARG A 312 -2.07 -2.64 8.41
C ARG A 312 -2.79 -1.95 9.57
N ARG A 313 -3.31 -0.74 9.36
CA ARG A 313 -4.08 -0.01 10.37
C ARG A 313 -5.33 -0.79 10.78
N LEU A 314 -6.05 -1.34 9.80
CA LEU A 314 -7.29 -2.07 10.03
C LEU A 314 -7.05 -3.42 10.73
N LEU A 315 -5.91 -4.08 10.50
CA LEU A 315 -5.52 -5.33 11.17
C LEU A 315 -5.00 -5.12 12.60
N LEU A 316 -4.45 -3.94 12.89
CA LEU A 316 -3.91 -3.62 14.22
C LEU A 316 -4.94 -3.03 15.19
N LEU A 317 -6.16 -2.79 14.76
CA LEU A 317 -7.21 -2.36 15.66
C LEU A 317 -7.64 -3.58 16.48
N PRO A 318 -7.29 -3.68 17.79
CA PRO A 318 -7.88 -4.68 18.63
C PRO A 318 -9.39 -4.50 18.53
N ASP A 319 -10.12 -5.60 18.42
CA ASP A 319 -11.56 -5.60 18.60
C ASP A 319 -11.79 -5.21 20.05
N THR A 320 -11.79 -3.90 20.31
CA THR A 320 -12.33 -3.30 21.52
C THR A 320 -13.83 -3.42 21.41
N GLY A 321 -14.31 -4.67 21.30
CA GLY A 321 -15.63 -5.02 21.77
C GLY A 321 -15.78 -4.39 23.17
N PRO A 322 -16.98 -3.97 23.54
CA PRO A 322 -17.23 -3.40 24.85
C PRO A 322 -16.77 -4.42 25.89
N HIS A 323 -15.53 -4.27 26.35
CA HIS A 323 -14.94 -5.08 27.38
C HIS A 323 -15.75 -4.70 28.59
N ASN A 324 -16.80 -5.47 28.82
CA ASN A 324 -17.71 -5.32 29.93
C ASN A 324 -16.82 -5.29 31.17
N PRO A 325 -16.65 -4.13 31.85
CA PRO A 325 -15.70 -4.03 32.96
C PRO A 325 -16.20 -4.78 34.23
N LEU A 326 -17.11 -5.73 34.05
CA LEU A 326 -17.95 -6.34 35.08
C LEU A 326 -17.39 -7.62 35.71
N SER A 327 -16.07 -7.86 35.63
CA SER A 327 -15.43 -9.02 36.28
C SER A 327 -14.15 -8.67 37.05
N LYS A 328 -14.16 -7.56 37.79
CA LYS A 328 -13.31 -7.41 38.97
C LYS A 328 -14.16 -7.05 40.18
N LYS A 329 -14.99 -8.00 40.60
CA LYS A 329 -15.48 -8.14 41.97
C LYS A 329 -15.25 -9.58 42.40
N ASN A 330 -14.14 -9.79 43.11
CA ASN A 330 -14.05 -10.47 44.41
C ASN A 330 -12.58 -10.72 44.75
#